data_AF-A0A9D4MGJ5-F1
#
_entry.id   AF-A0A9D4MGJ5-F1
#
_cell.length_a   1.000
_cell.length_b   1.000
_cell.length_c   1.000
_cell.angle_alpha   90.00
_cell.angle_beta   90.00
_cell.angle_gamma   90.00
#
_symmetry.space_group_name_H-M   'P 1'
#
loop_
_entity.id
_entity.type
_entity.pdbx_description
1 polymer ?
#
loop_
_entity_poly.entity_id
_entity_poly.type
_entity_poly.pdbx_seq_one_letter_code
_entity_poly.pdbx_strand_id
1 'polypeptide(L)'
;MSPQIYSSLARKEDFHVSLIERLYNTYSPNSPYRVTLCDNYRTNSHITRFMSELFYDGQLKNSADIPAHPDMYPLSFQVAKGKEEPSDLQGGYCNYAEVIRN
;
A
#
# COMPACT_ATOMS: atom_id res chain seq x y z
N MET A 1 5.60 -2.93 -2.02
CA MET A 1 6.79 -2.06 -1.94
C MET A 1 7.93 -2.74 -2.68
N SER A 2 8.70 -1.97 -3.44
CA SER A 2 9.91 -2.46 -4.12
C SER A 2 11.16 -2.12 -3.30
N PRO A 3 12.29 -2.81 -3.52
CA PRO A 3 13.57 -2.50 -2.88
C PRO A 3 13.96 -1.02 -2.98
N GLN A 4 14.42 -0.43 -1.87
CA GLN A 4 14.95 0.93 -1.87
C GLN A 4 16.37 0.95 -2.44
N ILE A 5 16.58 1.68 -3.53
CA ILE A 5 17.88 1.85 -4.19
C ILE A 5 18.21 3.35 -4.24
N TYR A 6 19.26 3.74 -3.53
CA TYR A 6 19.73 5.13 -3.43
C TYR A 6 20.69 5.52 -4.56
N SER A 7 21.45 4.54 -5.10
CA SER A 7 22.34 4.78 -6.24
C SER A 7 21.51 4.97 -7.52
N SER A 8 21.63 6.13 -8.15
CA SER A 8 20.97 6.43 -9.43
C SER A 8 21.44 5.50 -10.54
N LEU A 9 22.74 5.14 -10.55
CA LEU A 9 23.30 4.18 -11.48
C LEU A 9 22.67 2.79 -11.29
N ALA A 10 22.62 2.28 -10.05
CA ALA A 10 22.02 0.97 -9.79
C ALA A 10 20.52 0.95 -10.14
N ARG A 11 19.81 2.07 -9.93
CA ARG A 11 18.41 2.19 -10.35
C ARG A 11 18.27 2.13 -11.87
N LYS A 12 19.17 2.77 -12.62
CA LYS A 12 19.21 2.74 -14.09
C LYS A 12 19.46 1.34 -14.63
N GLU A 13 20.23 0.53 -13.91
CA GLU A 13 20.50 -0.87 -14.24
C GLU A 13 19.47 -1.85 -13.65
N ASP A 14 18.28 -1.36 -13.27
CA ASP A 14 17.14 -2.16 -12.78
C ASP A 14 17.36 -2.95 -11.48
N PHE A 15 18.30 -2.54 -10.63
CA PHE A 15 18.54 -3.21 -9.33
C PHE A 15 17.37 -3.04 -8.36
N HIS A 16 16.41 -2.16 -8.68
CA HIS A 16 15.19 -1.96 -7.92
C HIS A 16 14.09 -2.99 -8.28
N VAL A 17 14.26 -3.76 -9.36
CA VAL A 17 13.32 -4.79 -9.77
C VAL A 17 13.62 -6.07 -8.98
N SER A 18 12.65 -6.52 -8.20
CA SER A 18 12.85 -7.71 -7.36
C SER A 18 12.93 -8.98 -8.20
N LEU A 19 13.54 -10.03 -7.66
CA LEU A 19 13.54 -11.35 -8.31
C LEU A 19 12.12 -11.86 -8.54
N ILE A 20 11.21 -11.65 -7.59
CA ILE A 20 9.81 -12.08 -7.69
C ILE A 20 9.13 -11.38 -8.87
N GLU A 21 9.32 -10.07 -9.02
CA GLU A 21 8.76 -9.30 -10.13
C GLU A 21 9.30 -9.77 -11.48
N ARG A 22 10.60 -10.03 -11.58
CA ARG A 22 11.21 -10.62 -12.78
C ARG A 22 10.61 -11.98 -13.12
N LEU A 23 10.47 -12.87 -12.14
CA LEU A 23 9.87 -14.19 -12.34
C LEU A 23 8.40 -14.07 -12.74
N TYR A 24 7.63 -13.22 -12.04
CA TYR A 24 6.22 -12.98 -12.30
C TYR A 24 5.96 -12.49 -13.73
N ASN A 25 6.83 -11.62 -14.25
CA ASN A 25 6.77 -11.11 -15.62
C ASN A 25 7.29 -12.12 -16.66
N THR A 26 8.11 -13.09 -16.25
CA THR A 26 8.63 -14.15 -17.13
C THR A 26 7.59 -15.25 -17.37
N TYR A 27 6.82 -15.62 -16.34
CA TYR A 27 5.78 -16.64 -16.48
C TYR A 27 4.51 -16.10 -17.14
N SER A 28 3.94 -16.90 -18.05
CA SER A 28 2.63 -16.64 -18.66
C SER A 28 1.56 -16.42 -17.58
N PRO A 29 0.56 -15.54 -17.80
CA PRO A 29 -0.55 -15.33 -16.87
C PRO A 29 -1.28 -16.62 -16.45
N ASN A 30 -1.31 -17.62 -17.32
CA ASN A 30 -1.95 -18.93 -17.06
C ASN A 30 -0.98 -19.98 -16.50
N SER A 31 0.23 -19.57 -16.09
CA SER A 31 1.23 -20.50 -15.56
C SER A 31 0.82 -21.01 -14.17
N PRO A 32 0.97 -22.32 -13.87
CA PRO A 32 0.71 -22.84 -12.52
C PRO A 32 1.67 -22.28 -11.46
N TYR A 33 2.78 -21.67 -11.87
CA TYR A 33 3.77 -21.05 -10.99
C TYR A 33 3.45 -19.59 -10.66
N ARG A 34 2.41 -19.02 -11.26
CA ARG A 34 1.95 -17.65 -11.03
C ARG A 34 0.66 -17.66 -10.22
N VAL A 35 0.79 -17.84 -8.91
CA VAL A 35 -0.34 -17.94 -7.98
C VAL A 35 -0.60 -16.60 -7.30
N THR A 36 -1.82 -16.10 -7.41
CA THR A 36 -2.29 -14.90 -6.70
C THR A 36 -3.34 -15.29 -5.67
N LEU A 37 -3.16 -14.85 -4.42
CA LEU A 37 -4.16 -15.02 -3.37
C LEU A 37 -5.08 -13.81 -3.37
N CYS A 38 -6.38 -14.05 -3.60
CA CYS A 38 -7.36 -12.98 -3.77
C CYS A 38 -8.25 -12.75 -2.55
N ASP A 39 -8.22 -13.62 -1.55
CA ASP A 39 -9.09 -13.51 -0.37
C ASP A 39 -8.42 -12.69 0.75
N ASN A 40 -9.04 -11.57 1.11
CA ASN A 40 -8.61 -10.70 2.22
C ASN A 40 -9.46 -10.98 3.46
N TYR A 41 -8.80 -11.34 4.56
CA TYR A 41 -9.42 -11.64 5.85
C TYR A 41 -9.12 -10.59 6.92
N ARG A 42 -8.50 -9.44 6.56
CA ARG A 42 -7.93 -8.49 7.53
C ARG A 42 -8.76 -7.22 7.69
N THR A 43 -9.42 -6.73 6.64
CA THR A 43 -10.04 -5.40 6.68
C THR A 43 -11.55 -5.46 6.44
N ASN A 44 -12.23 -4.38 6.81
CA ASN A 44 -13.62 -4.18 6.46
C ASN A 44 -13.80 -4.14 4.92
N SER A 45 -14.97 -4.57 4.44
CA SER A 45 -15.30 -4.70 3.02
C SER A 45 -15.14 -3.38 2.23
N HIS A 46 -15.42 -2.23 2.83
CA HIS A 46 -15.24 -0.93 2.18
C HIS A 46 -13.77 -0.62 1.88
N ILE A 47 -12.86 -0.92 2.82
CA ILE A 47 -11.41 -0.77 2.64
C ILE A 47 -10.91 -1.75 1.57
N THR A 48 -11.32 -3.02 1.67
CA THR A 48 -10.91 -4.05 0.69
C THR A 48 -11.33 -3.67 -0.72
N ARG A 49 -12.58 -3.21 -0.90
CA ARG A 49 -13.11 -2.80 -2.20
C ARG A 49 -12.28 -1.67 -2.82
N PHE A 50 -12.02 -0.62 -2.05
CA PHE A 50 -11.21 0.52 -2.52
C PHE A 50 -9.82 0.07 -3.00
N MET A 51 -9.14 -0.77 -2.21
CA MET A 51 -7.82 -1.30 -2.58
C MET A 51 -7.90 -2.21 -3.81
N SER A 52 -8.95 -3.02 -3.91
CA SER A 52 -9.16 -3.94 -5.02
C SER A 52 -9.31 -3.21 -6.35
N GLU A 53 -10.13 -2.16 -6.39
CA GLU A 53 -10.40 -1.38 -7.59
C GLU A 53 -9.15 -0.62 -8.05
N LEU A 54 -8.31 -0.12 -7.13
CA LEU A 54 -7.13 0.67 -7.46
C LEU A 54 -5.89 -0.15 -7.83
N PHE A 55 -5.67 -1.30 -7.19
CA PHE A 55 -4.38 -2.00 -7.26
C PHE A 55 -4.45 -3.45 -7.72
N TYR A 56 -5.65 -4.04 -7.80
CA TYR A 56 -5.82 -5.48 -8.04
C TYR A 56 -6.88 -5.79 -9.11
N ASP A 57 -7.17 -4.83 -10.02
CA ASP A 57 -8.14 -5.01 -11.12
C ASP A 57 -9.51 -5.55 -10.67
N GLY A 58 -9.95 -5.20 -9.45
CA GLY A 58 -11.22 -5.69 -8.90
C GLY A 58 -11.19 -7.16 -8.44
N GLN A 59 -10.04 -7.83 -8.43
CA GLN A 59 -9.95 -9.26 -8.11
C GLN A 59 -9.82 -9.57 -6.61
N LEU A 60 -9.43 -8.59 -5.79
CA LEU A 60 -9.26 -8.78 -4.34
C LEU A 60 -10.62 -8.82 -3.65
N LYS A 61 -10.93 -9.97 -3.04
CA LYS A 61 -12.18 -10.29 -2.36
C LYS A 61 -12.08 -10.01 -0.87
N ASN A 62 -13.18 -9.59 -0.27
CA ASN A 62 -13.32 -9.53 1.17
C ASN A 62 -13.94 -10.84 1.66
N SER A 63 -13.24 -11.56 2.52
CA SER A 63 -13.60 -12.92 2.94
C SER A 63 -13.75 -13.04 4.46
N ALA A 64 -13.68 -11.92 5.18
CA ALA A 64 -13.99 -11.80 6.60
C ALA A 64 -15.02 -10.71 6.84
N ASP A 65 -15.98 -10.96 7.73
CA ASP A 65 -16.97 -9.97 8.15
C ASP A 65 -16.42 -9.13 9.32
N ILE A 66 -15.62 -8.12 8.97
CA ILE A 66 -15.03 -7.21 9.95
C ILE A 66 -15.94 -5.99 10.11
N PRO A 67 -16.51 -5.75 11.29
CA PRO A 67 -17.48 -4.68 11.50
C PRO A 67 -16.83 -3.30 11.33
N ALA A 68 -17.62 -2.37 10.81
CA ALA A 68 -17.25 -0.97 10.79
C ALA A 68 -17.37 -0.34 12.20
N HIS A 69 -16.67 0.76 12.42
CA HIS A 69 -16.92 1.59 13.60
C HIS A 69 -18.35 2.15 13.53
N PRO A 70 -19.11 2.21 14.65
CA PRO A 70 -20.51 2.64 14.63
C PRO A 70 -20.71 4.06 14.05
N ASP A 71 -19.83 4.99 14.42
CA ASP A 71 -19.98 6.41 14.06
C ASP A 71 -19.06 6.88 12.93
N MET A 72 -18.14 6.03 12.46
CA MET A 72 -17.10 6.45 11.52
C MET A 72 -17.04 5.51 10.32
N TYR A 73 -17.13 6.09 9.13
CA TYR A 73 -16.95 5.33 7.90
C TYR A 73 -15.51 4.77 7.82
N PRO A 74 -15.32 3.48 7.46
CA PRO A 74 -14.00 2.81 7.47
C PRO A 74 -12.90 3.46 6.61
N LEU A 75 -13.28 4.34 5.67
CA LEU A 75 -12.37 5.13 4.83
C LEU A 75 -12.67 6.62 4.98
N SER A 76 -12.15 7.22 6.04
CA SER A 76 -12.31 8.65 6.28
C SER A 76 -10.97 9.36 6.14
N PHE A 77 -10.94 10.50 5.44
CA PHE A 77 -9.76 11.36 5.32
C PHE A 77 -9.98 12.63 6.14
N GLN A 78 -9.13 12.87 7.13
CA GLN A 78 -9.20 14.07 7.97
C GLN A 78 -8.17 15.08 7.47
N VAL A 79 -8.61 16.31 7.23
CA VAL A 79 -7.75 17.38 6.75
C VAL A 79 -7.06 18.05 7.93
N ALA A 80 -5.72 17.98 7.97
CA ALA A 80 -4.89 18.72 8.90
C ALA A 80 -4.23 19.90 8.18
N LYS A 81 -4.54 21.13 8.59
CA LYS A 81 -3.91 22.33 8.02
C LYS A 81 -2.65 22.69 8.80
N GLY A 82 -1.55 22.04 8.44
CA GLY A 82 -0.24 22.24 9.05
C GLY A 82 0.86 22.60 8.07
N LYS A 83 2.09 22.47 8.54
CA LYS A 83 3.32 22.68 7.78
C LYS A 83 4.30 21.58 8.13
N GLU A 84 5.02 21.09 7.13
CA GLU A 84 6.11 20.14 7.30
C GLU A 84 7.35 20.86 7.88
N GLU A 85 7.95 20.26 8.91
CA GLU A 85 9.17 20.72 9.57
C GLU A 85 10.20 19.58 9.66
N PRO A 86 11.52 19.86 9.65
CA PRO A 86 12.53 18.83 9.87
C PRO A 86 12.35 18.17 11.23
N SER A 87 12.39 16.83 11.27
CA SER A 87 12.30 16.10 12.53
C SER A 87 13.67 16.02 13.23
N ASP A 88 13.66 15.77 14.54
CA ASP A 88 14.88 15.50 15.32
C ASP A 88 15.59 14.19 14.88
N LEU A 89 14.91 13.32 14.13
CA LEU A 89 15.49 12.15 13.49
C LEU A 89 16.18 12.55 12.18
N GLN A 90 17.41 12.07 11.98
CA GLN A 90 18.20 12.40 10.79
C GLN A 90 17.46 12.06 9.48
N GLY A 91 17.20 13.09 8.68
CA GLY A 91 16.57 12.97 7.36
C GLY A 91 15.05 12.76 7.36
N GLY A 92 14.39 12.88 8.52
CA GLY A 92 12.93 12.81 8.64
C GLY A 92 12.24 14.17 8.65
N TYR A 93 10.93 14.16 8.48
CA TYR A 93 10.04 15.32 8.56
C TYR A 93 8.85 15.03 9.47
N CYS A 94 8.28 16.07 10.08
CA CYS A 94 7.08 16.00 10.90
C CYS A 94 6.09 17.11 10.56
N ASN A 95 4.80 16.86 10.80
CA ASN A 95 3.73 17.86 10.72
C ASN A 95 2.91 17.83 12.01
N TYR A 96 3.12 18.80 12.90
CA TYR A 96 2.48 18.82 14.22
C TYR A 96 0.95 18.97 14.14
N ALA A 97 0.41 19.54 13.06
CA ALA A 97 -1.05 19.65 12.91
C ALA A 97 -1.75 18.30 12.68
N GLU A 98 -1.01 17.26 12.24
CA GLU A 98 -1.55 15.90 12.10
C GLU A 98 -1.55 15.14 13.44
N VAL A 99 -0.69 15.54 14.38
CA VAL A 99 -0.55 14.90 15.69
C VAL A 99 -1.54 15.49 16.70
N ILE A 100 -1.73 16.80 16.66
CA ILE A 100 -2.64 17.50 17.57
C ILE A 100 -4.08 17.21 17.14
N ARG A 101 -4.80 16.44 17.94
CA ARG A 101 -6.26 16.36 17.84
C ARG A 101 -6.87 17.56 18.58
N ASN A 102 -7.73 18.31 17.89
CA ASN A 102 -8.69 19.21 18.53
C ASN A 102 -9.74 18.41 19.29
#